data_AF-A0A1Q2D0U1-F1
#
_entry.id   AF-A0A1Q2D0U1-F1
#
_cell.length_a   1.000
_cell.length_b   1.000
_cell.length_c   1.000
_cell.angle_alpha   90.00
_cell.angle_beta   90.00
_cell.angle_gamma   90.00
#
_symmetry.space_group_name_H-M   'P 1'
#
loop_
_entity.id
_entity.type
_entity.pdbx_description
1 polymer ?
#
loop_
_entity_poly.entity_id
_entity_poly.type
_entity_poly.pdbx_seq_one_letter_code
_entity_poly.pdbx_strand_id
1 'polypeptide(L)'
;MRLSMFHVTVDPFEVVVASDDGGRVQVLPRGRHRRDRRGSYVPVSTARRLIQLAPQEIPTADGAQVKATAVAEVTVVDPVLALSFEQPEQVIYLAVQLAMRDAFADLEVAEVAKAARHDPALTQRVLDAAVAAGARVGYEVASVAVKDVLIPAELRAATMALITAKAQGQAQLEAARAETAALRTLANGAKILEDHPALAKLRMVQAIPMGSSLSLRVDDGAD
;
A
#
# COMPACT_ATOMS: atom_id res chain seq x y z
N MET A 1 -32.80 21.41 1.69
CA MET A 1 -34.17 21.70 2.15
C MET A 1 -34.67 23.11 1.78
N ARG A 2 -35.94 23.22 1.31
CA ARG A 2 -36.67 24.52 1.23
C ARG A 2 -37.91 24.52 2.12
N LEU A 3 -38.05 25.56 2.95
CA LEU A 3 -39.20 25.76 3.83
C LEU A 3 -40.19 26.79 3.25
N SER A 4 -41.46 26.41 3.17
CA SER A 4 -42.60 27.28 2.87
C SER A 4 -43.49 27.43 4.11
N MET A 5 -44.48 28.33 4.06
CA MET A 5 -45.42 28.58 5.15
C MET A 5 -46.22 27.32 5.53
N PHE A 6 -46.46 26.40 4.57
CA PHE A 6 -47.27 25.19 4.76
C PHE A 6 -46.57 23.88 4.38
N HIS A 7 -45.38 23.95 3.76
CA HIS A 7 -44.71 22.77 3.21
C HIS A 7 -43.21 22.77 3.49
N VAL A 8 -42.65 21.57 3.67
CA VAL A 8 -41.21 21.30 3.63
C VAL A 8 -40.93 20.53 2.35
N THR A 9 -40.00 21.02 1.53
CA THR A 9 -39.48 20.28 0.37
C THR A 9 -38.11 19.73 0.72
N VAL A 10 -37.99 18.41 0.68
CA VAL A 10 -36.77 17.64 0.95
C VAL A 10 -36.05 17.39 -0.38
N ASP A 11 -34.77 17.75 -0.44
CA ASP A 11 -33.96 17.66 -1.65
C ASP A 11 -33.51 16.20 -1.94
N PRO A 12 -32.99 15.89 -3.15
CA PRO A 12 -32.37 14.60 -3.42
C PRO A 12 -31.17 14.34 -2.51
N PHE A 13 -30.99 13.08 -2.07
CA PHE A 13 -29.95 12.67 -1.10
C PHE A 13 -30.05 13.33 0.28
N GLU A 14 -31.24 13.83 0.63
CA GLU A 14 -31.56 14.39 1.93
C GLU A 14 -32.79 13.66 2.49
N VAL A 15 -32.81 13.51 3.81
CA VAL A 15 -34.00 13.15 4.58
C VAL A 15 -34.17 14.20 5.66
N VAL A 16 -35.41 14.49 6.06
CA VAL A 16 -35.66 15.46 7.13
C VAL A 16 -36.23 14.72 8.33
N VAL A 17 -35.55 14.83 9.47
CA VAL A 17 -36.09 14.36 10.75
C VAL A 17 -36.96 15.47 11.32
N ALA A 18 -38.27 15.23 11.32
CA ALA A 18 -39.26 16.14 11.87
C ALA A 18 -39.62 15.70 13.31
N SER A 19 -39.62 16.64 14.24
CA SER A 19 -40.05 16.41 15.62
C SER A 19 -41.18 17.35 15.98
N ASP A 20 -42.27 16.83 16.56
CA ASP A 20 -43.37 17.64 17.08
C ASP A 20 -43.11 18.12 18.53
N ASP A 21 -43.92 19.07 19.00
CA ASP A 21 -43.87 19.60 20.38
C ASP A 21 -44.09 18.50 21.45
N GLY A 22 -44.68 17.36 21.06
CA GLY A 22 -44.93 16.20 21.91
C GLY A 22 -43.81 15.15 21.90
N GLY A 23 -42.70 15.41 21.20
CA GLY A 23 -41.55 14.52 21.10
C GLY A 23 -41.72 13.36 20.11
N ARG A 24 -42.76 13.34 19.28
CA ARG A 24 -42.87 12.35 18.20
C ARG A 24 -41.87 12.71 17.11
N VAL A 25 -41.07 11.73 16.72
CA VAL A 25 -40.08 11.85 15.67
C VAL A 25 -40.56 11.11 14.42
N GLN A 26 -40.51 11.78 13.27
CA GLN A 26 -40.86 11.22 11.97
C GLN A 26 -39.77 11.54 10.95
N VAL A 27 -39.35 10.54 10.18
CA VAL A 27 -38.43 10.73 9.05
C VAL A 27 -39.23 11.03 7.78
N LEU A 28 -38.99 12.19 7.18
CA LEU A 28 -39.60 12.63 5.93
C LEU A 28 -38.66 12.30 4.76
N PRO A 29 -39.08 11.43 3.81
CA PRO A 29 -38.29 11.11 2.63
C PRO A 29 -38.26 12.27 1.62
N ARG A 30 -37.50 12.13 0.53
CA ARG A 30 -37.49 13.11 -0.57
C ARG A 30 -38.91 13.49 -1.02
N GLY A 31 -39.11 14.77 -1.35
CA GLY A 31 -40.40 15.28 -1.84
C GLY A 31 -41.01 16.36 -0.95
N ARG A 32 -42.30 16.65 -1.19
CA ARG A 32 -43.02 17.73 -0.51
C ARG A 32 -43.91 17.18 0.59
N HIS A 33 -43.71 17.65 1.81
CA HIS A 33 -44.45 17.25 3.00
C HIS A 33 -45.16 18.44 3.63
N ARG A 34 -46.30 18.19 4.30
CA ARG A 34 -47.01 19.22 5.06
C ARG A 34 -46.19 19.60 6.29
N ARG A 35 -46.06 20.90 6.53
CA ARG A 35 -45.31 21.46 7.66
C ARG A 35 -46.27 21.89 8.78
N ASP A 36 -46.05 21.40 9.99
CA ASP A 36 -46.50 22.05 11.21
C ASP A 36 -45.55 23.20 11.57
N ARG A 37 -46.10 24.38 11.91
CA ARG A 37 -45.35 25.58 12.29
C ARG A 37 -44.59 25.41 13.61
N ARG A 38 -45.05 24.52 14.50
CA ARG A 38 -44.42 24.31 15.81
C ARG A 38 -43.35 23.20 15.80
N GLY A 39 -43.36 22.34 14.79
CA GLY A 39 -42.37 21.26 14.68
C GLY A 39 -40.95 21.74 14.33
N SER A 40 -39.96 20.99 14.79
CA SER A 40 -38.56 21.07 14.38
C SER A 40 -38.33 20.21 13.14
N TYR A 41 -37.48 20.67 12.21
CA TYR A 41 -37.16 19.96 10.97
C TYR A 41 -35.65 20.03 10.76
N VAL A 42 -34.98 18.91 10.99
CA VAL A 42 -33.53 18.80 10.85
C VAL A 42 -33.20 18.03 9.58
N PRO A 43 -32.63 18.69 8.56
CA PRO A 43 -32.16 17.98 7.38
C PRO A 43 -30.93 17.13 7.71
N VAL A 44 -30.90 15.91 7.19
CA VAL A 44 -29.79 14.97 7.29
C VAL A 44 -29.44 14.51 5.88
N SER A 45 -28.17 14.70 5.51
CA SER A 45 -27.66 14.22 4.22
C SER A 45 -27.51 12.70 4.24
N THR A 46 -28.07 12.04 3.24
CA THR A 46 -27.87 10.60 2.96
C THR A 46 -26.90 10.40 1.79
N ALA A 47 -26.17 11.44 1.38
CA ALA A 47 -25.13 11.31 0.38
C ALA A 47 -23.93 10.54 0.96
N ARG A 48 -23.28 9.75 0.11
CA ARG A 48 -22.02 9.10 0.47
C ARG A 48 -20.95 10.16 0.73
N ARG A 49 -20.17 9.96 1.78
CA ARG A 49 -19.09 10.87 2.16
C ARG A 49 -17.89 10.13 2.73
N LEU A 50 -16.76 10.80 2.70
CA LEU A 50 -15.49 10.25 3.16
C LEU A 50 -15.13 10.84 4.52
N ILE A 51 -14.87 9.98 5.50
CA ILE A 51 -14.20 10.35 6.75
C ILE A 51 -12.71 10.12 6.54
N GLN A 52 -11.92 11.20 6.52
CA GLN A 52 -10.47 11.11 6.44
C GLN A 52 -9.89 11.03 7.85
N LEU A 53 -9.11 9.99 8.12
CA LEU A 53 -8.40 9.84 9.37
C LEU A 53 -7.10 10.65 9.34
N ALA A 54 -6.82 11.34 10.45
CA ALA A 54 -5.54 12.01 10.61
C ALA A 54 -4.40 10.97 10.68
N PRO A 55 -3.18 11.34 10.27
CA PRO A 55 -2.03 10.46 10.40
C PRO A 55 -1.83 9.98 11.84
N GLN A 56 -1.64 8.67 12.01
CA GLN A 56 -1.42 8.05 13.30
C GLN A 56 -0.03 7.46 13.40
N GLU A 57 0.65 7.73 14.51
CA GLU A 57 1.88 7.06 14.89
C GLU A 57 1.53 5.73 15.57
N ILE A 58 1.86 4.64 14.90
CA ILE A 58 1.54 3.28 15.31
C ILE A 58 2.86 2.51 15.51
N PRO A 59 3.10 1.94 16.71
CA PRO A 59 4.23 1.06 16.92
C PRO A 59 4.03 -0.25 16.16
N THR A 60 5.13 -0.79 15.64
CA THR A 60 5.23 -2.08 14.96
C THR A 60 5.86 -3.12 15.88
N ALA A 61 5.80 -4.40 15.51
CA ALA A 61 6.30 -5.50 16.33
C ALA A 61 7.81 -5.41 16.63
N ASP A 62 8.59 -4.84 15.70
CA ASP A 62 10.03 -4.59 15.83
C ASP A 62 10.38 -3.28 16.57
N GLY A 63 9.37 -2.61 17.16
CA GLY A 63 9.55 -1.43 18.00
C GLY A 63 9.72 -0.11 17.23
N ALA A 64 9.67 -0.15 15.90
CA ALA A 64 9.66 1.04 15.06
C ALA A 64 8.27 1.70 15.05
N GLN A 65 8.22 2.99 14.73
CA GLN A 65 6.96 3.72 14.58
C GLN A 65 6.70 4.04 13.12
N VAL A 66 5.50 3.71 12.63
CA VAL A 66 5.05 4.06 11.28
C VAL A 66 3.92 5.07 11.37
N LYS A 67 3.87 5.99 10.40
CA LYS A 67 2.75 6.94 10.25
C LYS A 67 1.77 6.42 9.23
N ALA A 68 0.55 6.11 9.65
CA ALA A 68 -0.48 5.57 8.78
C ALA A 68 -1.68 6.50 8.67
N THR A 69 -2.27 6.60 7.47
CA THR A 69 -3.55 7.29 7.21
C THR A 69 -4.58 6.31 6.67
N ALA A 70 -5.85 6.59 6.90
CA ALA A 70 -6.95 5.81 6.34
C ALA A 70 -8.13 6.71 5.96
N VAL A 71 -9.02 6.16 5.15
CA VAL A 71 -10.28 6.80 4.77
C VAL A 71 -11.41 5.78 4.87
N ALA A 72 -12.55 6.22 5.40
CA ALA A 72 -13.77 5.41 5.46
C ALA A 72 -14.87 6.07 4.61
N GLU A 73 -15.53 5.29 3.76
CA GLU A 73 -16.73 5.72 3.02
C GLU A 73 -17.97 5.40 3.85
N VAL A 74 -18.75 6.43 4.20
CA VAL A 74 -19.92 6.30 5.07
C VAL A 74 -21.17 6.92 4.46
N THR A 75 -22.32 6.40 4.84
CA THR A 75 -23.64 6.93 4.49
C THR A 75 -24.57 6.86 5.70
N VAL A 76 -25.42 7.85 5.91
CA VAL A 76 -26.45 7.79 6.97
C VAL A 76 -27.56 6.85 6.53
N VAL A 77 -27.88 5.85 7.36
CA VAL A 77 -28.99 4.91 7.15
C VAL A 77 -30.09 5.05 8.19
N ASP A 78 -29.73 5.43 9.42
CA ASP A 78 -30.69 5.79 10.48
C ASP A 78 -30.43 7.24 10.92
N PRO A 79 -31.17 8.21 10.34
CA PRO A 79 -30.96 9.62 10.65
C PRO A 79 -31.42 10.00 12.07
N VAL A 80 -32.33 9.24 12.68
CA VAL A 80 -32.79 9.50 14.06
C VAL A 80 -31.70 9.09 15.04
N LEU A 81 -31.13 7.90 14.85
CA LEU A 81 -30.01 7.43 15.66
C LEU A 81 -28.78 8.34 15.46
N ALA A 82 -28.48 8.73 14.22
CA ALA A 82 -27.36 9.63 13.95
C ALA A 82 -27.46 10.99 14.66
N LEU A 83 -28.67 11.55 14.77
CA LEU A 83 -28.93 12.80 15.49
C LEU A 83 -28.91 12.65 17.02
N SER A 84 -28.93 11.43 17.55
CA SER A 84 -28.80 11.20 18.99
C SER A 84 -27.36 11.35 19.50
N PHE A 85 -26.39 11.44 18.59
CA PHE A 85 -24.99 11.70 18.89
C PHE A 85 -24.59 13.11 18.45
N GLU A 86 -23.79 13.81 19.27
CA GLU A 86 -23.23 15.11 18.88
C GLU A 86 -22.25 14.98 17.71
N GLN A 87 -21.42 13.93 17.73
CA GLN A 87 -20.36 13.67 16.76
C GLN A 87 -20.32 12.19 16.38
N PRO A 88 -21.32 11.66 15.65
CA PRO A 88 -21.40 10.23 15.33
C PRO A 88 -20.19 9.72 14.52
N GLU A 89 -19.67 10.56 13.63
CA GLU A 89 -18.47 10.23 12.84
C GLU A 89 -17.23 9.97 13.70
N GLN A 90 -17.12 10.59 14.88
CA GLN A 90 -15.98 10.37 15.76
C GLN A 90 -15.99 8.97 16.38
N VAL A 91 -17.16 8.35 16.54
CA VAL A 91 -17.27 6.97 17.01
C VAL A 91 -16.68 6.01 15.97
N ILE A 92 -16.98 6.25 14.69
CA ILE A 92 -16.42 5.48 13.57
C ILE A 92 -14.91 5.75 13.45
N TYR A 93 -14.50 7.02 13.53
CA TYR A 93 -13.10 7.43 13.50
C TYR A 93 -12.27 6.69 14.57
N LEU A 94 -12.75 6.67 15.81
CA LEU A 94 -12.07 6.02 16.92
C LEU A 94 -11.99 4.50 16.72
N ALA A 95 -13.06 3.88 16.22
CA ALA A 95 -13.07 2.44 15.95
C ALA A 95 -12.03 2.05 14.89
N VAL A 96 -11.97 2.79 13.78
CA VAL A 96 -10.95 2.59 12.74
C VAL A 96 -9.55 2.82 13.30
N GLN A 97 -9.35 3.86 14.11
CA GLN A 97 -8.08 4.16 14.77
C GLN A 97 -7.57 2.99 15.63
N LEU A 98 -8.41 2.46 16.50
CA LEU A 98 -8.04 1.36 17.39
C LEU A 98 -7.79 0.08 16.60
N ALA A 99 -8.66 -0.25 15.64
CA ALA A 99 -8.50 -1.42 14.79
C ALA A 99 -7.23 -1.38 13.95
N MET A 100 -6.86 -0.21 13.41
CA MET A 100 -5.58 -0.03 12.70
C MET A 100 -4.38 -0.23 13.63
N ARG A 101 -4.44 0.33 14.84
CA ARG A 101 -3.38 0.20 15.84
C ARG A 101 -3.14 -1.27 16.19
N ASP A 102 -4.21 -2.00 16.48
CA ASP A 102 -4.13 -3.42 16.83
C ASP A 102 -3.64 -4.26 15.63
N ALA A 103 -4.13 -3.96 14.43
CA ALA A 103 -3.75 -4.71 13.23
C ALA A 103 -2.27 -4.54 12.84
N PHE A 104 -1.65 -3.39 13.14
CA PHE A 104 -0.24 -3.13 12.83
C PHE A 104 0.71 -3.48 13.98
N ALA A 105 0.22 -3.59 15.21
CA ALA A 105 1.05 -3.91 16.38
C ALA A 105 1.76 -5.27 16.24
N ASP A 106 1.14 -6.23 15.58
CA ASP A 106 1.68 -7.59 15.39
C ASP A 106 2.56 -7.73 14.14
N LEU A 107 2.73 -6.66 13.35
CA LEU A 107 3.46 -6.70 12.08
C LEU A 107 4.80 -5.96 12.17
N GLU A 108 5.82 -6.50 11.51
CA GLU A 108 7.08 -5.78 11.31
C GLU A 108 6.91 -4.62 10.31
N VAL A 109 7.77 -3.60 10.36
CA VAL A 109 7.72 -2.44 9.43
C VAL A 109 7.61 -2.85 7.95
N ALA A 110 8.38 -3.88 7.54
CA ALA A 110 8.39 -4.36 6.16
C ALA A 110 7.07 -5.01 5.76
N GLU A 111 6.38 -5.63 6.72
CA GLU A 111 5.07 -6.26 6.52
C GLU A 111 3.97 -5.21 6.48
N VAL A 112 3.98 -4.22 7.37
CA VAL A 112 3.01 -3.11 7.34
C VAL A 112 3.03 -2.39 5.99
N ALA A 113 4.22 -2.13 5.45
CA ALA A 113 4.38 -1.48 4.15
C ALA A 113 3.81 -2.28 2.96
N LYS A 114 3.69 -3.60 3.10
CA LYS A 114 3.05 -4.51 2.13
C LYS A 114 1.55 -4.67 2.42
N ALA A 115 1.20 -4.91 3.68
CA ALA A 115 -0.15 -5.21 4.14
C ALA A 115 -1.12 -4.05 3.85
N ALA A 116 -0.68 -2.80 4.05
CA ALA A 116 -1.49 -1.63 3.74
C ALA A 116 -1.92 -1.53 2.26
N ARG A 117 -1.24 -2.21 1.33
CA ARG A 117 -1.59 -2.24 -0.09
C ARG A 117 -2.21 -3.55 -0.57
N HIS A 118 -1.93 -4.66 0.10
CA HIS A 118 -2.14 -5.99 -0.47
C HIS A 118 -2.65 -7.05 0.50
N ASP A 119 -2.96 -6.72 1.76
CA ASP A 119 -3.54 -7.68 2.71
C ASP A 119 -5.04 -7.44 2.92
N PRO A 120 -5.92 -8.22 2.25
CA PRO A 120 -7.36 -8.10 2.40
C PRO A 120 -7.82 -8.44 3.82
N ALA A 121 -7.12 -9.31 4.53
CA ALA A 121 -7.53 -9.74 5.87
C ALA A 121 -7.32 -8.64 6.90
N LEU A 122 -6.26 -7.84 6.75
CA LEU A 122 -6.04 -6.66 7.56
C LEU A 122 -7.12 -5.61 7.31
N THR A 123 -7.37 -5.27 6.04
CA THR A 123 -8.40 -4.28 5.68
C THR A 123 -9.79 -4.72 6.15
N GLN A 124 -10.09 -6.02 6.06
CA GLN A 124 -11.38 -6.56 6.51
C GLN A 124 -11.58 -6.38 8.02
N ARG A 125 -10.57 -6.67 8.85
CA ARG A 125 -10.65 -6.47 10.31
C ARG A 125 -10.95 -5.01 10.67
N VAL A 126 -10.30 -4.06 9.99
CA VAL A 126 -10.54 -2.63 10.20
C VAL A 126 -11.94 -2.23 9.72
N LEU A 127 -12.38 -2.77 8.58
CA LEU A 127 -13.73 -2.55 8.07
C LEU A 127 -14.81 -3.08 9.02
N ASP A 128 -14.64 -4.29 9.56
CA ASP A 128 -15.61 -4.91 10.47
C ASP A 128 -15.79 -4.06 11.74
N ALA A 129 -14.69 -3.55 12.30
CA ALA A 129 -14.74 -2.62 13.44
C ALA A 129 -15.47 -1.32 13.09
N ALA A 130 -15.22 -0.77 11.89
CA ALA A 130 -15.89 0.44 11.41
C ALA A 130 -17.39 0.22 11.17
N VAL A 131 -17.79 -0.91 10.59
CA VAL A 131 -19.18 -1.30 10.35
C VAL A 131 -19.93 -1.45 11.67
N ALA A 132 -19.34 -2.17 12.64
CA ALA A 132 -19.93 -2.33 13.96
C ALA A 132 -20.12 -0.99 14.68
N ALA A 133 -19.14 -0.08 14.59
CA ALA A 133 -19.23 1.26 15.13
C ALA A 133 -20.29 2.11 14.41
N GLY A 134 -20.31 2.08 13.07
CA GLY A 134 -21.28 2.81 12.25
C GLY A 134 -22.71 2.41 12.56
N ALA A 135 -23.00 1.12 12.69
CA ALA A 135 -24.33 0.62 13.02
C ALA A 135 -24.86 1.18 14.36
N ARG A 136 -23.97 1.39 15.35
CA ARG A 136 -24.34 1.98 16.65
C ARG A 136 -24.71 3.46 16.59
N VAL A 137 -24.29 4.16 15.55
CA VAL A 137 -24.51 5.60 15.35
C VAL A 137 -25.37 5.94 14.13
N GLY A 138 -26.02 4.94 13.52
CA GLY A 138 -26.92 5.14 12.39
C GLY A 138 -26.23 5.32 11.02
N TYR A 139 -24.98 4.88 10.90
CA TYR A 139 -24.20 4.92 9.66
C TYR A 139 -23.96 3.53 9.09
N GLU A 140 -24.03 3.43 7.78
CA GLU A 140 -23.44 2.35 7.01
C GLU A 140 -22.01 2.74 6.63
N VAL A 141 -21.06 1.84 6.86
CA VAL A 141 -19.68 1.97 6.38
C VAL A 141 -19.51 1.06 5.17
N ALA A 142 -19.37 1.64 3.99
CA ALA A 142 -19.30 0.89 2.73
C ALA A 142 -17.90 0.33 2.48
N SER A 143 -16.87 1.09 2.86
CA SER A 143 -15.47 0.68 2.67
C SER A 143 -14.54 1.41 3.63
N VAL A 144 -13.40 0.79 3.92
CA VAL A 144 -12.26 1.42 4.61
C VAL A 144 -11.01 1.12 3.80
N ALA A 145 -10.19 2.13 3.53
CA ALA A 145 -8.92 1.99 2.84
C ALA A 145 -7.80 2.64 3.66
N VAL A 146 -6.73 1.88 3.91
CA VAL A 146 -5.47 2.45 4.41
C VAL A 146 -4.78 3.13 3.23
N LYS A 147 -4.50 4.43 3.36
CA LYS A 147 -4.03 5.26 2.24
C LYS A 147 -2.51 5.29 2.16
N ASP A 148 -1.86 5.88 3.15
CA ASP A 148 -0.41 6.06 3.18
C ASP A 148 0.19 5.41 4.43
N VAL A 149 1.29 4.69 4.27
CA VAL A 149 2.17 4.25 5.37
C VAL A 149 3.54 4.87 5.16
N LEU A 150 3.90 5.82 6.02
CA LEU A 150 5.18 6.50 6.01
C LEU A 150 6.10 5.89 7.05
N ILE A 151 7.22 5.38 6.57
CA ILE A 151 8.32 4.87 7.39
C ILE A 151 9.28 6.03 7.72
N PRO A 152 9.78 6.15 8.96
CA PRO A 152 10.79 7.12 9.36
C PRO A 152 11.98 7.17 8.38
N ALA A 153 12.54 8.37 8.20
CA ALA A 153 13.59 8.59 7.21
C ALA A 153 14.85 7.77 7.52
N GLU A 154 15.17 7.62 8.81
CA GLU A 154 16.30 6.89 9.35
C GLU A 154 16.22 5.41 8.99
N LEU A 155 15.04 4.79 9.20
CA LEU A 155 14.79 3.39 8.87
C LEU A 155 14.79 3.15 7.36
N ARG A 156 14.21 4.08 6.57
CA ARG A 156 14.31 3.99 5.11
C ARG A 156 15.76 4.05 4.63
N ALA A 157 16.56 4.96 5.18
CA ALA A 157 17.97 5.07 4.83
C ALA A 157 18.74 3.79 5.18
N ALA A 158 18.56 3.24 6.40
CA ALA A 158 19.18 2.00 6.82
C ALA A 158 18.77 0.81 5.93
N THR A 159 17.49 0.71 5.59
CA THR A 159 16.96 -0.34 4.70
C THR A 159 17.55 -0.22 3.30
N MET A 160 17.64 0.99 2.74
CA MET A 160 18.25 1.23 1.43
C MET A 160 19.75 0.88 1.44
N ALA A 161 20.47 1.23 2.50
CA ALA A 161 21.88 0.87 2.64
C ALA A 161 22.08 -0.65 2.68
N LEU A 162 21.24 -1.37 3.44
CA LEU A 162 21.27 -2.83 3.50
C LEU A 162 20.96 -3.47 2.13
N ILE A 163 19.93 -2.99 1.43
CA ILE A 163 19.58 -3.48 0.09
C ILE A 163 20.73 -3.25 -0.88
N THR A 164 21.33 -2.06 -0.85
CA THR A 164 22.48 -1.70 -1.70
C THR A 164 23.67 -2.61 -1.42
N ALA A 165 24.03 -2.82 -0.16
CA ALA A 165 25.13 -3.69 0.23
C ALA A 165 24.90 -5.15 -0.21
N LYS A 166 23.68 -5.66 -0.04
CA LYS A 166 23.30 -7.00 -0.51
C LYS A 166 23.43 -7.12 -2.03
N ALA A 167 22.94 -6.15 -2.78
CA ALA A 167 23.03 -6.13 -4.24
C ALA A 167 24.48 -6.07 -4.72
N GLN A 168 25.31 -5.23 -4.10
CA GLN A 168 26.74 -5.14 -4.40
C GLN A 168 27.48 -6.44 -4.08
N GLY A 169 27.22 -7.05 -2.92
CA GLY A 169 27.82 -8.33 -2.55
C GLY A 169 27.42 -9.45 -3.52
N GLN A 170 26.15 -9.50 -3.93
CA GLN A 170 25.68 -10.47 -4.91
C GLN A 170 26.34 -10.28 -6.28
N ALA A 171 26.49 -9.03 -6.74
CA ALA A 171 27.21 -8.71 -7.96
C ALA A 171 28.68 -9.13 -7.91
N GLN A 172 29.37 -8.87 -6.79
CA GLN A 172 30.77 -9.27 -6.61
C GLN A 172 30.94 -10.79 -6.59
N LEU A 173 30.04 -11.52 -5.91
CA LEU A 173 30.06 -12.97 -5.88
C LEU A 173 29.89 -13.56 -7.28
N GLU A 174 28.97 -13.02 -8.06
CA GLU A 174 28.72 -13.46 -9.43
C GLU A 174 29.90 -13.14 -10.35
N ALA A 175 30.51 -11.96 -10.20
CA ALA A 175 31.72 -11.59 -10.93
C ALA A 175 32.89 -12.54 -10.61
N ALA A 176 33.14 -12.84 -9.34
CA ALA A 176 34.20 -13.77 -8.93
C ALA A 176 33.97 -15.19 -9.45
N ARG A 177 32.71 -15.64 -9.50
CA ARG A 177 32.34 -16.92 -10.12
C ARG A 177 32.59 -16.93 -11.62
N ALA A 178 32.20 -15.87 -12.32
CA ALA A 178 32.44 -15.72 -13.74
C ALA A 178 33.94 -15.69 -14.07
N GLU A 179 34.74 -14.98 -13.28
CA GLU A 179 36.19 -14.92 -13.42
C GLU A 179 36.84 -16.30 -13.18
N THR A 180 36.44 -17.00 -12.12
CA THR A 180 36.95 -18.35 -11.83
C THR A 180 36.60 -19.33 -12.96
N ALA A 181 35.39 -19.26 -13.51
CA ALA A 181 34.98 -20.08 -14.64
C ALA A 181 35.79 -19.77 -15.91
N ALA A 182 36.05 -18.48 -16.18
CA ALA A 182 36.88 -18.04 -17.28
C ALA A 182 38.33 -18.53 -17.13
N LEU A 183 38.95 -18.36 -15.96
CA LEU A 183 40.30 -18.81 -15.67
C LEU A 183 40.44 -20.34 -15.79
N ARG A 184 39.47 -21.11 -15.30
CA ARG A 184 39.47 -22.57 -15.48
C ARG A 184 39.39 -22.96 -16.94
N THR A 185 38.55 -22.28 -17.73
CA THR A 185 38.44 -22.51 -19.17
C THR A 185 39.76 -22.20 -19.88
N LEU A 186 40.39 -21.08 -19.54
CA LEU A 186 41.70 -20.69 -20.09
C LEU A 186 42.81 -21.68 -19.69
N ALA A 187 42.86 -22.12 -18.44
CA ALA A 187 43.84 -23.09 -17.96
C ALA A 187 43.71 -24.45 -18.66
N ASN A 188 42.47 -24.93 -18.82
CA ASN A 188 42.20 -26.14 -19.59
C ASN A 188 42.62 -25.97 -21.06
N GLY A 189 42.32 -24.83 -21.67
CA GLY A 189 42.76 -24.51 -23.03
C GLY A 189 44.28 -24.48 -23.16
N ALA A 190 44.99 -23.86 -22.21
CA ALA A 190 46.45 -23.83 -22.19
C ALA A 190 47.05 -25.23 -22.10
N LYS A 191 46.51 -26.09 -21.23
CA LYS A 191 46.94 -27.49 -21.11
C LYS A 191 46.76 -28.27 -22.41
N ILE A 192 45.61 -28.12 -23.09
CA ILE A 192 45.37 -28.76 -24.39
C ILE A 192 46.38 -28.28 -25.44
N LEU A 193 46.76 -27.00 -25.44
CA LEU A 193 47.74 -26.46 -26.37
C LEU A 193 49.17 -26.95 -26.07
N GLU A 194 49.52 -27.12 -24.79
CA GLU A 194 50.80 -27.70 -24.36
C GLU A 194 50.91 -29.17 -24.75
N ASP A 195 49.86 -29.96 -24.53
CA ASP A 195 49.77 -31.37 -24.92
C ASP A 195 49.77 -31.55 -26.46
N HIS A 196 49.41 -30.51 -27.23
CA HIS A 196 49.29 -30.55 -28.69
C HIS A 196 49.97 -29.34 -29.40
N PRO A 197 51.31 -29.31 -29.53
CA PRO A 197 52.04 -28.16 -30.08
C PRO A 197 51.71 -27.82 -31.53
N ALA A 198 51.27 -28.78 -32.35
CA ALA A 198 50.80 -28.52 -33.71
C ALA A 198 49.49 -27.69 -33.72
N LEU A 199 48.58 -27.95 -32.76
CA LEU A 199 47.35 -27.18 -32.60
C LEU A 199 47.64 -25.74 -32.16
N ALA A 200 48.63 -25.55 -31.27
CA ALA A 200 49.08 -24.21 -30.86
C ALA A 200 49.58 -23.38 -32.03
N LYS A 201 50.41 -23.97 -32.92
CA LYS A 201 50.88 -23.31 -34.15
C LYS A 201 49.73 -22.92 -35.08
N LEU A 202 48.77 -23.82 -35.31
CA LEU A 202 47.59 -23.53 -36.12
C LEU A 202 46.72 -22.41 -35.53
N ARG A 203 46.50 -22.41 -34.21
CA ARG A 203 45.76 -21.34 -33.53
C ARG A 203 46.47 -20.00 -33.61
N MET A 204 47.80 -19.97 -33.50
CA MET A 204 48.58 -18.76 -33.72
C MET A 204 48.36 -18.22 -35.14
N VAL A 205 48.48 -19.06 -36.17
CA VAL A 205 48.26 -18.62 -37.57
C VAL A 205 46.84 -18.07 -37.77
N GLN A 206 45.82 -18.71 -37.18
CA GLN A 206 44.43 -18.24 -37.26
C GLN A 206 44.16 -16.94 -36.49
N ALA A 207 44.91 -16.67 -35.42
CA ALA A 207 44.74 -15.45 -34.61
C ALA A 207 45.36 -14.21 -35.26
N ILE A 208 46.19 -14.39 -36.29
CA ILE A 208 46.85 -13.30 -37.00
C ILE A 208 45.79 -12.49 -37.78
N PRO A 209 45.73 -11.16 -37.60
CA PRO A 209 44.82 -10.31 -38.38
C PRO A 209 45.11 -10.42 -39.89
N MET A 210 44.07 -10.29 -40.70
CA MET A 210 44.19 -10.26 -42.16
C MET A 210 45.18 -9.16 -42.61
N GLY A 211 46.10 -9.50 -43.50
CA GLY A 211 47.12 -8.58 -44.04
C GLY A 211 48.50 -8.68 -43.38
N SER A 212 48.67 -9.53 -42.37
CA SER A 212 49.97 -9.76 -41.73
C SER A 212 50.79 -10.80 -42.52
N SER A 213 52.12 -10.64 -42.61
CA SER A 213 53.01 -11.67 -43.17
C SER A 213 53.73 -12.45 -42.06
N LEU A 214 53.75 -13.78 -42.17
CA LEU A 214 54.44 -14.67 -41.23
C LEU A 214 55.57 -15.40 -41.97
N SER A 215 56.81 -15.28 -41.48
CA SER A 215 57.95 -16.05 -41.99
C SER A 215 58.26 -17.21 -41.04
N LEU A 216 58.10 -18.45 -41.52
CA LEU A 216 58.47 -19.66 -40.78
C LEU A 216 59.86 -20.11 -41.24
N ARG A 217 60.83 -20.12 -40.31
CA ARG A 217 62.10 -20.82 -40.50
C ARG A 217 61.98 -22.20 -39.86
N VAL A 218 62.24 -23.24 -40.65
CA VAL A 218 62.36 -24.61 -40.17
C VAL A 218 63.86 -24.88 -40.11
N ASP A 219 64.41 -25.05 -38.90
CA ASP A 219 65.74 -25.63 -38.74
C ASP A 219 65.59 -27.16 -38.77
N ASP A 220 66.20 -27.78 -39.78
CA ASP A 220 66.42 -29.23 -39.81
C ASP A 220 67.54 -29.54 -38.81
N GLY A 221 67.17 -29.69 -37.53
CA GLY A 221 68.06 -30.20 -36.50
C GLY A 221 68.42 -31.65 -36.79
N ALA A 222 69.51 -31.87 -37.53
CA ALA A 222 70.25 -33.12 -37.58
C ALA A 222 71.46 -33.00 -36.66
N ASP A 223 71.37 -33.61 -35.48
CA ASP A 223 72.46 -34.18 -34.69
C ASP A 223 71.91 -35.38 -33.90
#